data_AF-A0A024TVJ2-F1
#
_entry.id   AF-A0A024TVJ2-F1
#
_cell.length_a   1.000
_cell.length_b   1.000
_cell.length_c   1.000
_cell.angle_alpha   90.00
_cell.angle_beta   90.00
_cell.angle_gamma   90.00
#
_symmetry.space_group_name_H-M   'P 1'
#
loop_
_entity.id
_entity.type
_entity.pdbx_description
1 polymer ?
#
loop_
_entity_poly.entity_id
_entity_poly.type
_entity_poly.pdbx_seq_one_letter_code
_entity_poly.pdbx_strand_id
1 'polypeptide(L)'
;MSLTDVAKTLLSGFRRAIAERYIEPDLHWTIQSKVKNQRYCELLFVRSVHGSTVADVYNTFGLNHCPANLWKDITPANAKDNDSIAVVLNGPRYWAMDEFETSTSGVAKVVKNVGGIDMALAGHVPVVIPLPPSRFYEPNLVTRNATFRWKAGSIAYFLTRRVQVDHAVTEDHFIMQSSSQQVLPDLDARDLRTLVHPLLPFGWTYRTRRLTKSLNVTTPALVGGRATVGVVIQDEFQNSYSYVGDVDAYLARPKSCTRVSVDGDATYCIVVSSQKVCSGSGESPAGDVCPLKGALAAGACRTGMVSFHQGNCIAPSDGKCQKLPSGPWGCVWPSARP
;
A
#
# COMPACT_ATOMS: atom_id res chain seq x y z
N MET A 1 13.99 43.54 -29.68
CA MET A 1 13.36 42.51 -28.83
C MET A 1 14.48 41.75 -28.15
N SER A 2 14.61 41.77 -26.82
CA SER A 2 15.79 41.20 -26.14
C SER A 2 15.72 39.66 -26.14
N LEU A 3 16.87 38.99 -26.05
CA LEU A 3 16.95 37.52 -25.88
C LEU A 3 16.10 37.02 -24.70
N THR A 4 15.94 37.87 -23.67
CA THR A 4 15.08 37.63 -22.51
C THR A 4 13.58 37.63 -22.83
N ASP A 5 13.14 38.40 -23.84
CA ASP A 5 11.73 38.47 -24.26
C ASP A 5 11.35 37.29 -25.16
N VAL A 6 12.29 36.80 -25.97
CA VAL A 6 12.11 35.59 -26.78
C VAL A 6 12.03 34.35 -25.89
N ALA A 7 12.84 34.26 -24.82
CA ALA A 7 12.79 33.17 -23.86
C ALA A 7 11.48 33.14 -23.05
N LYS A 8 10.95 34.31 -22.64
CA LYS A 8 9.65 34.39 -21.93
C LYS A 8 8.47 33.98 -22.81
N THR A 9 8.47 34.34 -24.09
CA THR A 9 7.43 33.94 -25.04
C THR A 9 7.52 32.46 -25.42
N LEU A 10 8.73 31.90 -25.53
CA LEU A 10 8.93 30.45 -25.73
C LEU A 10 8.53 29.64 -24.50
N LEU A 11 8.84 30.11 -23.28
CA LEU A 11 8.44 29.47 -22.03
C LEU A 11 6.93 29.58 -21.75
N SER A 12 6.28 30.70 -22.12
CA SER A 12 4.83 30.84 -22.00
C SER A 12 4.09 30.00 -23.06
N GLY A 13 4.63 29.91 -24.28
CA GLY A 13 4.14 29.01 -25.34
C GLY A 13 4.29 27.53 -24.98
N PHE A 14 5.42 27.14 -24.37
CA PHE A 14 5.62 25.77 -23.86
C PHE A 14 4.73 25.46 -22.65
N ARG A 15 4.50 26.41 -21.73
CA ARG A 15 3.58 26.23 -20.61
C ARG A 15 2.12 26.13 -21.06
N ARG A 16 1.73 26.81 -22.15
CA ARG A 16 0.39 26.70 -22.74
C ARG A 16 0.22 25.40 -23.53
N ALA A 17 1.25 24.94 -24.24
CA ALA A 17 1.22 23.68 -24.99
C ALA A 17 1.26 22.41 -24.10
N ILE A 18 1.73 22.49 -22.86
CA ILE A 18 1.72 21.37 -21.90
C ILE A 18 0.41 21.35 -21.08
N ALA A 19 -0.31 22.46 -20.97
CA ALA A 19 -1.58 22.52 -20.22
C ALA A 19 -2.83 22.12 -21.05
N GLU A 20 -2.70 22.01 -22.38
CA GLU A 20 -3.83 21.73 -23.30
C GLU A 20 -3.78 20.36 -24.01
N ARG A 21 -2.98 19.40 -23.55
CA ARG A 21 -3.08 17.99 -24.03
C ARG A 21 -3.36 17.03 -22.88
N TYR A 22 -4.49 16.32 -23.02
CA TYR A 22 -5.11 15.34 -22.14
C TYR A 22 -6.04 15.87 -21.03
N ILE A 23 -6.97 16.76 -21.39
CA ILE A 23 -8.33 16.61 -20.84
C ILE A 23 -9.02 15.62 -21.78
N GLU A 24 -9.09 14.34 -21.40
CA GLU A 24 -9.91 13.36 -22.14
C GLU A 24 -11.38 13.82 -22.07
N PRO A 25 -12.02 14.21 -23.18
CA PRO A 25 -13.24 15.00 -23.11
C PRO A 25 -14.49 14.26 -22.59
N ASP A 26 -14.48 12.93 -22.45
CA ASP A 26 -15.67 12.15 -22.08
C ASP A 26 -15.34 11.03 -21.07
N LEU A 27 -14.87 11.44 -19.88
CA LEU A 27 -14.77 10.53 -18.73
C LEU A 27 -16.17 10.31 -18.15
N HIS A 28 -16.77 9.17 -18.48
CA HIS A 28 -18.02 8.73 -17.87
C HIS A 28 -17.74 8.02 -16.55
N TRP A 29 -18.39 8.49 -15.49
CA TRP A 29 -18.30 7.88 -14.17
C TRP A 29 -19.38 6.81 -14.03
N THR A 30 -18.95 5.58 -13.74
CA THR A 30 -19.87 4.47 -13.48
C THR A 30 -19.78 4.10 -12.01
N ILE A 31 -20.93 4.16 -11.31
CA ILE A 31 -21.06 3.68 -9.94
C ILE A 31 -21.55 2.24 -9.96
N GLN A 32 -20.78 1.35 -9.34
CA GLN A 32 -21.17 -0.02 -9.06
C GLN A 32 -21.56 -0.10 -7.58
N SER A 33 -22.79 -0.57 -7.32
CA SER A 33 -23.34 -0.67 -5.96
C SER A 33 -23.58 -2.12 -5.55
N LYS A 34 -23.69 -2.37 -4.24
CA LYS A 34 -23.92 -3.71 -3.65
C LYS A 34 -22.82 -4.71 -4.04
N VAL A 35 -21.59 -4.24 -4.19
CA VAL A 35 -20.47 -5.07 -4.70
C VAL A 35 -19.86 -5.97 -3.62
N LYS A 36 -20.14 -5.67 -2.35
CA LYS A 36 -19.57 -6.39 -1.21
C LYS A 36 -19.86 -7.88 -1.27
N ASN A 37 -18.84 -8.69 -0.99
CA ASN A 37 -18.86 -10.15 -1.06
C ASN A 37 -19.24 -10.70 -2.44
N GLN A 38 -19.23 -9.89 -3.50
CA GLN A 38 -19.33 -10.42 -4.85
C GLN A 38 -17.99 -10.96 -5.30
N ARG A 39 -18.02 -12.19 -5.82
CA ARG A 39 -16.85 -12.90 -6.32
C ARG A 39 -16.42 -12.36 -7.68
N TYR A 40 -15.12 -12.24 -7.88
CA TYR A 40 -14.48 -11.93 -9.16
C TYR A 40 -13.10 -12.57 -9.24
N CYS A 41 -12.54 -12.63 -10.46
CA CYS A 41 -11.14 -12.99 -10.67
C CYS A 41 -10.49 -12.02 -11.65
N GLU A 42 -9.17 -11.94 -11.60
CA GLU A 42 -8.38 -11.10 -12.52
C GLU A 42 -7.28 -11.92 -13.20
N LEU A 43 -7.02 -11.61 -14.47
CA LEU A 43 -5.87 -12.07 -15.23
C LEU A 43 -5.07 -10.85 -15.67
N LEU A 44 -3.78 -10.87 -15.34
CA LEU A 44 -2.85 -9.81 -15.67
C LEU A 44 -1.97 -10.27 -16.84
N PHE A 45 -2.22 -9.72 -18.01
CA PHE A 45 -1.49 -10.02 -19.24
C PHE A 45 -0.27 -9.11 -19.35
N VAL A 46 0.90 -9.66 -19.06
CA VAL A 46 2.15 -8.90 -19.01
C VAL A 46 2.73 -8.78 -20.40
N ARG A 47 3.03 -7.55 -20.83
CA ARG A 47 3.57 -7.23 -22.15
C ARG A 47 4.74 -6.25 -22.07
N SER A 48 5.63 -6.31 -23.06
CA SER A 48 6.72 -5.34 -23.23
C SER A 48 6.24 -4.18 -24.11
N VAL A 49 6.42 -2.96 -23.63
CA VAL A 49 6.03 -1.71 -24.31
C VAL A 49 7.19 -0.74 -24.24
N HIS A 50 7.84 -0.48 -25.38
CA HIS A 50 8.96 0.46 -25.50
C HIS A 50 10.08 0.25 -24.45
N GLY A 51 10.45 -1.01 -24.20
CA GLY A 51 11.48 -1.36 -23.22
C GLY A 51 11.04 -1.33 -21.75
N SER A 52 9.79 -0.98 -21.47
CA SER A 52 9.15 -1.12 -20.15
C SER A 52 8.18 -2.30 -20.15
N THR A 53 7.78 -2.78 -18.97
CA THR A 53 6.78 -3.86 -18.87
C THR A 53 5.50 -3.35 -18.19
N VAL A 54 4.36 -3.67 -18.80
CA VAL A 54 3.02 -3.29 -18.34
C VAL A 54 2.16 -4.55 -18.30
N ALA A 55 1.34 -4.69 -17.27
CA ALA A 55 0.29 -5.69 -17.19
C ALA A 55 -1.08 -5.08 -17.51
N ASP A 56 -1.76 -5.62 -18.52
CA ASP A 56 -3.17 -5.32 -18.78
C ASP A 56 -4.03 -6.18 -17.86
N VAL A 57 -4.80 -5.53 -16.98
CA VAL A 57 -5.61 -6.20 -15.96
C VAL A 57 -7.00 -6.44 -16.53
N TYR A 58 -7.38 -7.70 -16.74
CA TYR A 58 -8.74 -8.11 -17.11
C TYR A 58 -9.44 -8.70 -15.89
N ASN A 59 -10.69 -8.31 -15.64
CA ASN A 59 -11.48 -8.88 -14.54
C ASN A 59 -12.89 -9.29 -14.95
N THR A 60 -13.50 -10.20 -14.18
CA THR A 60 -14.84 -10.73 -14.46
C THR A 60 -15.97 -9.82 -13.99
N PHE A 61 -15.67 -8.74 -13.26
CA PHE A 61 -16.69 -8.01 -12.51
C PHE A 61 -17.66 -7.28 -13.44
N GLY A 62 -18.96 -7.47 -13.22
CA GLY A 62 -20.02 -6.99 -14.10
C GLY A 62 -20.34 -7.89 -15.30
N LEU A 63 -19.57 -8.96 -15.53
CA LEU A 63 -19.81 -9.96 -16.59
C LEU A 63 -20.20 -11.33 -16.01
N ASN A 64 -19.47 -11.80 -15.00
CA ASN A 64 -19.74 -13.06 -14.32
C ASN A 64 -19.04 -13.12 -12.95
N HIS A 65 -19.39 -14.12 -12.14
CA HIS A 65 -18.86 -14.34 -10.79
C HIS A 65 -17.65 -15.28 -10.76
N CYS A 66 -16.84 -15.28 -11.83
CA CYS A 66 -15.67 -16.16 -12.01
C CYS A 66 -15.98 -17.64 -11.77
N PRO A 67 -16.74 -18.35 -12.64
CA PRO A 67 -17.22 -19.70 -12.38
C PRO A 67 -16.12 -20.67 -11.92
N ALA A 68 -16.28 -21.29 -10.74
CA ALA A 68 -15.22 -22.09 -10.12
C ALA A 68 -14.81 -23.30 -10.98
N ASN A 69 -15.78 -23.92 -11.66
CA ASN A 69 -15.57 -25.04 -12.56
C ASN A 69 -14.73 -24.67 -13.79
N LEU A 70 -14.78 -23.42 -14.25
CA LEU A 70 -13.97 -22.94 -15.36
C LEU A 70 -12.62 -22.40 -14.87
N TRP A 71 -12.63 -21.62 -13.77
CA TRP A 71 -11.42 -20.96 -13.24
C TRP A 71 -10.33 -21.95 -12.84
N LYS A 72 -10.70 -23.10 -12.26
CA LYS A 72 -9.75 -24.15 -11.86
C LYS A 72 -8.91 -24.70 -13.01
N ASP A 73 -9.41 -24.59 -14.25
CA ASP A 73 -8.75 -25.11 -15.44
C ASP A 73 -7.87 -24.04 -16.11
N ILE A 74 -7.92 -22.78 -15.65
CA ILE A 74 -7.07 -21.69 -16.14
C ILE A 74 -5.68 -21.79 -15.51
N THR A 75 -4.65 -21.65 -16.32
CA THR A 75 -3.24 -21.61 -15.91
C THR A 75 -2.54 -20.44 -16.61
N PRO A 76 -1.41 -19.93 -16.07
CA PRO A 76 -0.60 -18.95 -16.80
C PRO A 76 -0.26 -19.36 -18.23
N ALA A 77 -0.05 -20.65 -18.48
CA ALA A 77 0.33 -21.19 -19.78
C ALA A 77 -0.82 -21.16 -20.79
N ASN A 78 -2.03 -21.58 -20.40
CA ASN A 78 -3.18 -21.63 -21.32
C ASN A 78 -3.90 -20.29 -21.46
N ALA A 79 -3.75 -19.38 -20.49
CA ALA A 79 -4.33 -18.04 -20.57
C ALA A 79 -3.51 -17.10 -21.45
N LYS A 80 -2.21 -17.35 -21.59
CA LYS A 80 -1.27 -16.48 -22.30
C LYS A 80 -1.60 -16.38 -23.79
N ASP A 81 -1.74 -15.15 -24.27
CA ASP A 81 -1.87 -14.84 -25.70
C ASP A 81 -0.49 -14.58 -26.35
N ASN A 82 -0.49 -14.40 -27.66
CA ASN A 82 0.72 -14.23 -28.46
C ASN A 82 1.51 -12.95 -28.13
N ASP A 83 0.83 -11.92 -27.62
CA ASP A 83 1.44 -10.61 -27.34
C ASP A 83 1.97 -10.51 -25.90
N SER A 84 1.51 -11.41 -25.03
CA SER A 84 1.93 -11.45 -23.64
C SER A 84 3.25 -12.20 -23.49
N ILE A 85 4.10 -11.76 -22.58
CA ILE A 85 5.32 -12.48 -22.15
C ILE A 85 5.03 -13.38 -20.94
N ALA A 86 4.05 -13.02 -20.11
CA ALA A 86 3.58 -13.81 -18.97
C ALA A 86 2.10 -13.48 -18.67
N VAL A 87 1.41 -14.38 -17.96
CA VAL A 87 0.09 -14.11 -17.37
C VAL A 87 0.14 -14.41 -15.89
N VAL A 88 -0.39 -13.49 -15.07
CA VAL A 88 -0.53 -13.69 -13.63
C VAL A 88 -2.02 -13.87 -13.30
N LEU A 89 -2.34 -14.99 -12.64
CA LEU A 89 -3.67 -15.22 -12.08
C LEU A 89 -3.76 -14.48 -10.75
N ASN A 90 -4.84 -13.74 -10.56
CA ASN A 90 -5.09 -12.97 -9.35
C ASN A 90 -6.52 -13.18 -8.87
N GLY A 91 -6.80 -14.39 -8.38
CA GLY A 91 -8.11 -14.76 -7.83
C GLY A 91 -8.31 -16.25 -7.58
N PRO A 92 -9.47 -16.64 -7.03
CA PRO A 92 -10.66 -15.81 -6.81
C PRO A 92 -10.53 -14.78 -5.69
N ARG A 93 -11.30 -13.69 -5.82
CA ARG A 93 -11.35 -12.56 -4.89
C ARG A 93 -12.78 -12.14 -4.61
N TYR A 94 -12.98 -11.44 -3.50
CA TYR A 94 -14.26 -10.88 -3.08
C TYR A 94 -14.08 -9.44 -2.64
N TRP A 95 -14.96 -8.54 -3.08
CA TRP A 95 -14.90 -7.14 -2.66
C TRP A 95 -15.28 -6.95 -1.20
N ALA A 96 -14.53 -6.13 -0.48
CA ALA A 96 -14.83 -5.75 0.90
C ALA A 96 -15.53 -4.37 1.01
N MET A 97 -15.44 -3.53 -0.03
CA MET A 97 -16.20 -2.28 -0.17
C MET A 97 -17.66 -2.51 -0.54
N ASP A 98 -18.53 -1.55 -0.21
CA ASP A 98 -19.96 -1.62 -0.53
C ASP A 98 -20.25 -1.14 -1.94
N GLU A 99 -19.48 -0.15 -2.40
CA GLU A 99 -19.60 0.47 -3.72
C GLU A 99 -18.24 0.93 -4.22
N PHE A 100 -18.14 1.07 -5.53
CA PHE A 100 -17.05 1.81 -6.13
C PHE A 100 -17.51 2.59 -7.35
N GLU A 101 -16.72 3.60 -7.66
CA GLU A 101 -16.89 4.46 -8.81
C GLU A 101 -15.58 4.57 -9.53
N THR A 102 -15.61 4.31 -10.83
CA THR A 102 -14.45 4.35 -11.71
C THR A 102 -14.77 5.20 -12.91
N SER A 103 -13.82 6.00 -13.36
CA SER A 103 -13.95 6.66 -14.65
C SER A 103 -13.61 5.67 -15.76
N THR A 104 -14.53 5.48 -16.68
CA THR A 104 -14.26 4.83 -17.96
C THR A 104 -14.22 5.91 -19.03
N SER A 105 -13.22 5.87 -19.92
CA SER A 105 -13.38 6.49 -21.23
C SER A 105 -14.66 5.93 -21.84
N GLY A 106 -15.58 6.74 -22.35
CA GLY A 106 -16.89 6.30 -22.91
C GLY A 106 -16.87 5.24 -24.03
N VAL A 107 -15.72 4.64 -24.30
CA VAL A 107 -15.49 3.48 -25.15
C VAL A 107 -15.90 2.20 -24.41
N ALA A 108 -16.59 1.30 -25.12
CA ALA A 108 -16.92 -0.03 -24.59
C ALA A 108 -15.65 -0.74 -24.08
N LYS A 109 -15.72 -1.36 -22.90
CA LYS A 109 -14.59 -2.09 -22.35
C LYS A 109 -14.20 -3.23 -23.29
N VAL A 110 -12.91 -3.36 -23.58
CA VAL A 110 -12.38 -4.50 -24.33
C VAL A 110 -12.67 -5.77 -23.53
N VAL A 111 -13.45 -6.68 -24.10
CA VAL A 111 -13.77 -7.98 -23.49
C VAL A 111 -12.89 -9.06 -24.12
N LYS A 112 -12.34 -9.93 -23.27
CA LYS A 112 -11.59 -11.13 -23.64
C LYS A 112 -12.26 -12.34 -23.02
N ASN A 113 -12.42 -13.42 -23.79
CA ASN A 113 -12.83 -14.72 -23.25
C ASN A 113 -11.59 -15.57 -23.00
N VAL A 114 -11.44 -16.10 -21.79
CA VAL A 114 -10.33 -16.99 -21.41
C VAL A 114 -10.90 -18.26 -20.81
N GLY A 115 -10.77 -19.39 -21.51
CA GLY A 115 -11.31 -20.68 -21.08
C GLY A 115 -12.81 -20.65 -20.75
N GLY A 116 -13.61 -19.91 -21.52
CA GLY A 116 -15.05 -19.77 -21.31
C GLY A 116 -15.45 -18.70 -20.30
N ILE A 117 -14.51 -17.93 -19.75
CA ILE A 117 -14.77 -16.85 -18.81
C ILE A 117 -14.58 -15.50 -19.52
N ASP A 118 -15.67 -14.73 -19.64
CA ASP A 118 -15.58 -13.35 -20.14
C ASP A 118 -14.99 -12.42 -19.09
N MET A 119 -14.04 -11.58 -19.52
CA MET A 119 -13.35 -10.62 -18.67
C MET A 119 -13.22 -9.29 -19.41
N ALA A 120 -13.45 -8.18 -18.72
CA ALA A 120 -13.28 -6.84 -19.27
C ALA A 120 -11.94 -6.25 -18.83
N LEU A 121 -11.29 -5.51 -19.73
CA LEU A 121 -10.13 -4.68 -19.40
C LEU A 121 -10.52 -3.66 -18.31
N ALA A 122 -9.79 -3.69 -17.21
CA ALA A 122 -10.03 -2.88 -16.02
C ALA A 122 -8.94 -1.82 -15.79
N GLY A 123 -7.73 -2.01 -16.34
CA GLY A 123 -6.65 -1.03 -16.26
C GLY A 123 -5.28 -1.58 -16.65
N HIS A 124 -4.26 -0.77 -16.40
CA HIS A 124 -2.86 -1.08 -16.71
C HIS A 124 -1.99 -0.85 -15.47
N VAL A 125 -1.13 -1.81 -15.15
CA VAL A 125 -0.22 -1.72 -13.99
C VAL A 125 1.22 -1.89 -14.48
N PRO A 126 2.14 -0.95 -14.19
CA PRO A 126 3.56 -1.17 -14.43
C PRO A 126 4.06 -2.37 -13.62
N VAL A 127 4.79 -3.28 -14.25
CA VAL A 127 5.37 -4.45 -13.59
C VAL A 127 6.85 -4.57 -13.88
N VAL A 128 7.59 -5.18 -12.96
CA VAL A 128 9.03 -5.45 -13.12
C VAL A 128 9.23 -6.93 -13.45
N ILE A 129 10.10 -7.23 -14.42
CA ILE A 129 10.45 -8.59 -14.82
C ILE A 129 11.95 -8.84 -14.54
N PRO A 130 12.34 -9.99 -13.94
CA PRO A 130 11.46 -11.06 -13.45
C PRO A 130 10.54 -10.58 -12.32
N LEU A 131 9.33 -11.14 -12.25
CA LEU A 131 8.36 -10.76 -11.22
C LEU A 131 9.03 -10.95 -9.85
N PRO A 132 9.14 -9.90 -9.02
CA PRO A 132 9.74 -10.03 -7.71
C PRO A 132 8.85 -10.95 -6.86
N PRO A 133 9.43 -11.66 -5.88
CA PRO A 133 8.63 -12.41 -4.91
C PRO A 133 7.65 -11.47 -4.22
N SER A 134 6.45 -11.98 -3.90
CA SER A 134 5.42 -11.23 -3.18
C SER A 134 6.00 -10.64 -1.90
N ARG A 135 5.92 -9.32 -1.78
CA ARG A 135 6.34 -8.59 -0.58
C ARG A 135 5.11 -8.18 0.21
N PHE A 136 4.77 -8.98 1.21
CA PHE A 136 3.63 -8.69 2.07
C PHE A 136 3.91 -7.45 2.92
N TYR A 137 2.87 -6.65 3.18
CA TYR A 137 2.93 -5.42 3.98
C TYR A 137 3.80 -4.29 3.41
N GLU A 138 4.26 -4.43 2.17
CA GLU A 138 4.96 -3.37 1.44
C GLU A 138 4.00 -2.61 0.50
N PRO A 139 4.12 -1.28 0.43
CA PRO A 139 3.26 -0.45 -0.41
C PRO A 139 3.56 -0.64 -1.89
N ASN A 140 2.51 -0.94 -2.65
CA ASN A 140 2.46 -0.88 -4.10
C ASN A 140 1.67 0.35 -4.54
N LEU A 141 2.19 1.10 -5.51
CA LEU A 141 1.50 2.26 -6.07
C LEU A 141 0.68 1.81 -7.29
N VAL A 142 -0.62 2.01 -7.22
CA VAL A 142 -1.55 1.59 -8.28
C VAL A 142 -2.19 2.82 -8.90
N THR A 143 -1.83 3.11 -10.15
CA THR A 143 -2.49 4.14 -10.96
C THR A 143 -3.93 3.74 -11.18
N ARG A 144 -4.86 4.59 -10.73
CA ARG A 144 -6.30 4.37 -10.88
C ARG A 144 -7.03 5.69 -10.75
N ASN A 145 -8.16 5.82 -11.44
CA ASN A 145 -9.13 6.89 -11.21
C ASN A 145 -10.38 6.26 -10.60
N ALA A 146 -10.34 6.09 -9.28
CA ALA A 146 -11.40 5.39 -8.55
C ALA A 146 -11.71 6.04 -7.20
N THR A 147 -12.97 5.87 -6.79
CA THR A 147 -13.44 6.03 -5.41
C THR A 147 -14.03 4.72 -4.91
N PHE A 148 -13.51 4.20 -3.81
CA PHE A 148 -14.06 3.04 -3.10
C PHE A 148 -14.80 3.49 -1.86
N ARG A 149 -15.98 2.94 -1.60
CA ARG A 149 -16.87 3.39 -0.53
C ARG A 149 -17.27 2.25 0.38
N TRP A 150 -17.05 2.45 1.67
CA TRP A 150 -17.62 1.64 2.74
C TRP A 150 -18.66 2.49 3.47
N LYS A 151 -19.91 2.07 3.50
CA LYS A 151 -21.02 2.83 4.07
C LYS A 151 -21.04 2.74 5.60
N ALA A 152 -21.63 3.73 6.25
CA ALA A 152 -21.99 3.62 7.65
C ALA A 152 -22.83 2.35 7.89
N GLY A 153 -22.57 1.65 8.99
CA GLY A 153 -23.16 0.36 9.32
C GLY A 153 -22.42 -0.85 8.75
N SER A 154 -21.56 -0.68 7.74
CA SER A 154 -20.79 -1.79 7.17
C SER A 154 -19.66 -2.25 8.07
N ILE A 155 -19.36 -3.55 8.00
CA ILE A 155 -18.17 -4.12 8.63
C ILE A 155 -16.97 -3.88 7.72
N ALA A 156 -15.91 -3.32 8.28
CA ALA A 156 -14.65 -3.06 7.60
C ALA A 156 -13.50 -3.70 8.40
N TYR A 157 -12.47 -4.08 7.66
CA TYR A 157 -11.29 -4.77 8.17
C TYR A 157 -10.08 -3.88 7.94
N PHE A 158 -9.31 -3.62 8.99
CA PHE A 158 -8.19 -2.68 8.96
C PHE A 158 -6.89 -3.37 9.36
N LEU A 159 -5.84 -3.10 8.59
CA LEU A 159 -4.47 -3.23 9.03
C LEU A 159 -3.96 -1.87 9.47
N THR A 160 -3.28 -1.83 10.62
CA THR A 160 -2.67 -0.59 11.13
C THR A 160 -1.21 -0.81 11.45
N ARG A 161 -0.36 0.15 11.14
CA ARG A 161 1.06 0.14 11.49
C ARG A 161 1.45 1.45 12.17
N ARG A 162 2.08 1.36 13.35
CA ARG A 162 2.68 2.53 14.02
C ARG A 162 3.96 2.94 13.30
N VAL A 163 4.10 4.23 13.02
CA VAL A 163 5.27 4.82 12.35
C VAL A 163 5.74 6.01 13.18
N GLN A 164 7.00 5.96 13.63
CA GLN A 164 7.66 7.11 14.24
C GLN A 164 8.29 7.96 13.13
N VAL A 165 7.96 9.25 13.12
CA VAL A 165 8.60 10.28 12.30
C VAL A 165 9.12 11.37 13.24
N ASP A 166 10.43 11.57 13.26
CA ASP A 166 11.09 12.45 14.23
C ASP A 166 10.64 12.10 15.68
N HIS A 167 10.12 13.06 16.46
CA HIS A 167 9.58 12.86 17.81
C HIS A 167 8.07 12.55 17.85
N ALA A 168 7.43 12.30 16.70
CA ALA A 168 6.00 12.04 16.61
C ALA A 168 5.70 10.57 16.24
N VAL A 169 4.63 10.01 16.82
CA VAL A 169 4.09 8.72 16.40
C VAL A 169 2.81 8.96 15.61
N THR A 170 2.76 8.36 14.43
CA THR A 170 1.59 8.31 13.56
C THR A 170 1.16 6.87 13.33
N GLU A 171 -0.07 6.66 12.87
CA GLU A 171 -0.55 5.35 12.45
C GLU A 171 -0.96 5.39 10.98
N ASP A 172 -0.39 4.47 10.20
CA ASP A 172 -0.90 4.19 8.88
C ASP A 172 -2.07 3.22 9.01
N HIS A 173 -3.20 3.57 8.40
CA HIS A 173 -4.38 2.71 8.34
C HIS A 173 -4.64 2.25 6.91
N PHE A 174 -4.85 0.95 6.76
CA PHE A 174 -5.19 0.31 5.49
C PHE A 174 -6.51 -0.46 5.65
N ILE A 175 -7.50 -0.14 4.83
CA ILE A 175 -8.80 -0.81 4.81
C ILE A 175 -8.78 -1.92 3.74
N MET A 176 -9.30 -3.10 4.07
CA MET A 176 -9.36 -4.21 3.12
C MET A 176 -10.23 -3.83 1.93
N GLN A 177 -9.63 -3.86 0.75
CA GLN A 177 -10.28 -3.65 -0.55
C GLN A 177 -10.89 -4.96 -1.05
N SER A 178 -10.16 -6.06 -0.94
CA SER A 178 -10.62 -7.38 -1.36
C SER A 178 -9.99 -8.51 -0.55
N SER A 179 -10.77 -9.53 -0.20
CA SER A 179 -10.23 -10.79 0.30
C SER A 179 -9.89 -11.75 -0.86
N SER A 180 -8.99 -12.71 -0.62
CA SER A 180 -8.55 -13.67 -1.63
C SER A 180 -8.72 -15.12 -1.17
N GLN A 181 -9.10 -15.99 -2.10
CA GLN A 181 -9.17 -17.44 -1.91
C GLN A 181 -7.97 -18.19 -2.50
N GLN A 182 -6.89 -17.49 -2.86
CA GLN A 182 -5.71 -18.13 -3.48
C GLN A 182 -4.90 -18.95 -2.49
N VAL A 183 -4.81 -18.48 -1.23
CA VAL A 183 -4.11 -19.17 -0.14
C VAL A 183 -5.07 -19.96 0.73
N LEU A 184 -6.28 -19.42 0.95
CA LEU A 184 -7.35 -20.04 1.73
C LEU A 184 -8.59 -20.24 0.83
N PRO A 185 -8.70 -21.37 0.10
CA PRO A 185 -9.75 -21.59 -0.90
C PRO A 185 -11.18 -21.48 -0.36
N ASP A 186 -11.38 -21.82 0.92
CA ASP A 186 -12.69 -21.83 1.57
C ASP A 186 -12.98 -20.56 2.38
N LEU A 187 -12.12 -19.53 2.29
CA LEU A 187 -12.25 -18.29 3.07
C LEU A 187 -13.61 -17.62 2.81
N ASP A 188 -14.39 -17.42 3.87
CA ASP A 188 -15.66 -16.69 3.86
C ASP A 188 -15.56 -15.33 4.57
N ALA A 189 -16.49 -14.42 4.27
CA ALA A 189 -16.55 -13.11 4.90
C ALA A 189 -16.71 -13.16 6.42
N ARG A 190 -17.28 -14.22 6.99
CA ARG A 190 -17.39 -14.41 8.45
C ARG A 190 -16.03 -14.66 9.09
N ASP A 191 -15.17 -15.42 8.42
CA ASP A 191 -13.84 -15.78 8.90
C ASP A 191 -12.94 -14.56 9.01
N LEU A 192 -13.11 -13.58 8.12
CA LEU A 192 -12.37 -12.31 8.15
C LEU A 192 -12.49 -11.57 9.50
N ARG A 193 -13.57 -11.76 10.27
CA ARG A 193 -13.74 -11.08 11.56
C ARG A 193 -12.78 -11.57 12.61
N THR A 194 -12.54 -12.87 12.59
CA THR A 194 -11.76 -13.64 13.55
C THR A 194 -10.54 -14.24 12.88
N LEU A 195 -10.15 -13.74 11.70
CA LEU A 195 -8.99 -14.21 10.96
C LEU A 195 -7.82 -14.07 11.92
N VAL A 196 -7.48 -15.19 12.56
CA VAL A 196 -6.41 -15.22 13.52
C VAL A 196 -5.22 -14.95 12.66
N HIS A 197 -4.54 -13.86 12.97
CA HIS A 197 -3.44 -13.38 12.19
C HIS A 197 -2.16 -13.70 12.98
N PRO A 198 -1.82 -15.00 13.18
CA PRO A 198 -0.66 -15.38 13.98
C PRO A 198 0.66 -14.92 13.34
N LEU A 199 0.60 -14.39 12.11
CA LEU A 199 1.73 -13.97 11.29
C LEU A 199 1.74 -12.46 10.99
N LEU A 200 0.95 -11.63 11.69
CA LEU A 200 1.12 -10.18 11.52
C LEU A 200 2.58 -9.84 11.77
N PRO A 201 3.26 -9.15 10.82
CA PRO A 201 4.57 -8.65 11.11
C PRO A 201 4.46 -7.78 12.33
N PHE A 202 5.46 -7.88 13.18
CA PHE A 202 5.46 -7.19 14.45
C PHE A 202 5.18 -5.70 14.26
N GLY A 203 4.15 -5.19 14.96
CA GLY A 203 3.66 -3.81 14.84
C GLY A 203 2.51 -3.54 13.95
N TRP A 204 2.15 -4.52 13.16
CA TRP A 204 0.88 -4.51 12.50
C TRP A 204 -0.18 -4.98 13.49
N THR A 205 -1.33 -4.32 13.45
CA THR A 205 -2.53 -4.82 14.10
C THR A 205 -3.61 -5.02 13.07
N TYR A 206 -4.40 -6.07 13.25
CA TYR A 206 -5.61 -6.30 12.49
C TYR A 206 -6.82 -5.99 13.37
N ARG A 207 -7.77 -5.22 12.82
CA ARG A 207 -8.98 -4.79 13.53
C ARG A 207 -10.19 -4.88 12.63
N THR A 208 -11.23 -5.51 13.14
CA THR A 208 -12.55 -5.52 12.53
C THR A 208 -13.43 -4.48 13.22
N ARG A 209 -14.11 -3.63 12.45
CA ARG A 209 -15.00 -2.60 13.02
C ARG A 209 -16.25 -2.42 12.18
N ARG A 210 -17.39 -2.21 12.85
CA ARG A 210 -18.59 -1.64 12.22
C ARG A 210 -18.42 -0.14 12.09
N LEU A 211 -18.48 0.38 10.87
CA LEU A 211 -18.30 1.80 10.61
C LEU A 211 -19.50 2.60 11.15
N THR A 212 -19.23 3.67 11.89
CA THR A 212 -20.27 4.62 12.35
C THR A 212 -20.54 5.71 11.31
N LYS A 213 -19.55 5.99 10.45
CA LYS A 213 -19.64 6.92 9.31
C LYS A 213 -19.10 6.24 8.06
N SER A 214 -19.62 6.63 6.90
CA SER A 214 -19.08 6.16 5.63
C SER A 214 -17.62 6.59 5.48
N LEU A 215 -16.81 5.74 4.85
CA LEU A 215 -15.40 5.96 4.58
C LEU A 215 -15.18 5.81 3.08
N ASN A 216 -14.54 6.81 2.48
CA ASN A 216 -14.16 6.79 1.08
C ASN A 216 -12.65 6.70 0.96
N VAL A 217 -12.17 5.82 0.09
CA VAL A 217 -10.79 5.87 -0.41
C VAL A 217 -10.85 6.32 -1.85
N THR A 218 -10.47 7.59 -2.07
CA THR A 218 -10.53 8.24 -3.37
C THR A 218 -9.13 8.54 -3.87
N THR A 219 -8.93 8.38 -5.18
CA THR A 219 -7.69 8.79 -5.83
C THR A 219 -7.47 10.29 -5.60
N PRO A 220 -6.34 10.73 -5.04
CA PRO A 220 -6.16 12.12 -4.59
C PRO A 220 -6.43 13.16 -5.68
N ALA A 221 -5.96 12.94 -6.90
CA ALA A 221 -6.19 13.82 -8.04
C ALA A 221 -7.68 14.11 -8.33
N LEU A 222 -8.61 13.26 -7.89
CA LEU A 222 -10.05 13.44 -8.07
C LEU A 222 -10.69 14.36 -7.01
N VAL A 223 -9.97 14.66 -5.93
CA VAL A 223 -10.48 15.43 -4.78
C VAL A 223 -9.52 16.57 -4.39
N GLY A 224 -8.75 17.08 -5.37
CA GLY A 224 -7.86 18.23 -5.20
C GLY A 224 -6.44 17.92 -4.72
N GLY A 225 -6.09 16.65 -4.56
CA GLY A 225 -4.71 16.20 -4.31
C GLY A 225 -3.87 16.13 -5.59
N ARG A 226 -2.59 15.78 -5.45
CA ARG A 226 -1.62 15.71 -6.57
C ARG A 226 -1.41 14.29 -7.09
N ALA A 227 -1.47 13.30 -6.22
CA ALA A 227 -1.18 11.92 -6.58
C ALA A 227 -2.28 11.30 -7.47
N THR A 228 -1.84 10.61 -8.52
CA THR A 228 -2.66 9.86 -9.48
C THR A 228 -2.73 8.36 -9.15
N VAL A 229 -2.27 7.99 -7.95
CA VAL A 229 -2.13 6.60 -7.50
C VAL A 229 -2.85 6.37 -6.18
N GLY A 230 -3.30 5.14 -5.95
CA GLY A 230 -3.60 4.62 -4.62
C GLY A 230 -2.41 3.85 -4.05
N VAL A 231 -2.28 3.80 -2.73
CA VAL A 231 -1.32 2.94 -2.02
C VAL A 231 -2.02 1.66 -1.59
N VAL A 232 -1.54 0.51 -2.07
CA VAL A 232 -2.12 -0.80 -1.80
C VAL A 232 -1.06 -1.73 -1.20
N ILE A 233 -1.43 -2.45 -0.15
CA ILE A 233 -0.60 -3.53 0.43
C ILE A 233 -1.32 -4.87 0.28
N GLN A 234 -0.56 -5.96 0.39
CA GLN A 234 -1.11 -7.31 0.51
C GLN A 234 -0.61 -8.01 1.77
N ASP A 235 -1.44 -8.85 2.37
CA ASP A 235 -1.02 -9.79 3.43
C ASP A 235 -0.63 -11.15 2.84
N GLU A 236 -0.15 -12.07 3.68
CA GLU A 236 0.26 -13.42 3.31
C GLU A 236 -0.87 -14.29 2.76
N PHE A 237 -2.13 -13.94 3.07
CA PHE A 237 -3.31 -14.59 2.49
C PHE A 237 -3.68 -13.99 1.12
N GLN A 238 -2.89 -13.04 0.64
CA GLN A 238 -3.10 -12.25 -0.57
C GLN A 238 -4.38 -11.39 -0.54
N ASN A 239 -4.91 -11.06 0.64
CA ASN A 239 -5.91 -10.01 0.76
C ASN A 239 -5.26 -8.66 0.44
N SER A 240 -5.98 -7.79 -0.26
CA SER A 240 -5.48 -6.48 -0.67
C SER A 240 -6.13 -5.40 0.17
N TYR A 241 -5.34 -4.43 0.63
CA TYR A 241 -5.79 -3.32 1.48
C TYR A 241 -5.36 -1.99 0.87
N SER A 242 -6.25 -1.00 0.85
CA SER A 242 -5.97 0.37 0.42
C SER A 242 -5.67 1.27 1.59
N TYR A 243 -4.69 2.16 1.45
CA TYR A 243 -4.41 3.22 2.43
C TYR A 243 -5.60 4.18 2.57
N VAL A 244 -5.91 4.59 3.80
CA VAL A 244 -7.09 5.41 4.15
C VAL A 244 -6.73 6.89 4.35
N GLY A 245 -5.45 7.21 4.55
CA GLY A 245 -5.01 8.57 4.84
C GLY A 245 -4.73 9.43 3.61
N ASP A 246 -4.10 10.57 3.85
CA ASP A 246 -3.58 11.45 2.80
C ASP A 246 -2.42 10.77 2.07
N VAL A 247 -2.68 10.37 0.82
CA VAL A 247 -1.69 9.71 -0.04
C VAL A 247 -0.59 10.68 -0.48
N ASP A 248 -0.87 11.97 -0.67
CA ASP A 248 0.18 12.94 -1.00
C ASP A 248 1.18 13.07 0.16
N ALA A 249 0.67 13.16 1.39
CA ALA A 249 1.49 13.14 2.59
C ALA A 249 2.21 11.80 2.78
N TYR A 250 1.56 10.67 2.47
CA TYR A 250 2.20 9.35 2.48
C TYR A 250 3.41 9.29 1.53
N LEU A 251 3.26 9.78 0.29
CA LEU A 251 4.31 9.74 -0.71
C LEU A 251 5.44 10.74 -0.44
N ALA A 252 5.14 11.85 0.25
CA ALA A 252 6.14 12.83 0.67
C ALA A 252 6.98 12.38 1.87
N ARG A 253 6.54 11.36 2.62
CA ARG A 253 7.31 10.85 3.77
C ARG A 253 8.61 10.18 3.32
N PRO A 254 9.73 10.37 4.04
CA PRO A 254 10.97 9.66 3.75
C PRO A 254 10.75 8.14 3.84
N LYS A 255 11.09 7.42 2.76
CA LYS A 255 10.86 5.97 2.65
C LYS A 255 11.92 5.15 3.39
N SER A 256 13.10 5.71 3.61
CA SER A 256 14.15 5.12 4.42
C SER A 256 14.05 5.59 5.86
N CYS A 257 14.40 4.68 6.77
CA CYS A 257 14.58 5.01 8.18
C CYS A 257 16.04 4.85 8.57
N THR A 258 16.43 5.53 9.63
CA THR A 258 17.74 5.34 10.28
C THR A 258 17.61 4.26 11.34
N ARG A 259 18.57 3.33 11.34
CA ARG A 259 18.68 2.31 12.39
C ARG A 259 19.32 2.92 13.62
N VAL A 260 18.61 2.94 14.73
CA VAL A 260 19.05 3.50 16.01
C VAL A 260 19.10 2.41 17.05
N SER A 261 20.30 2.05 17.48
CA SER A 261 20.52 1.08 18.55
C SER A 261 20.36 1.75 19.91
N VAL A 262 19.67 1.07 20.82
CA VAL A 262 19.58 1.48 22.22
C VAL A 262 20.63 0.70 23.01
N ASP A 263 21.33 1.37 23.92
CA ASP A 263 22.40 0.75 24.71
C ASP A 263 21.90 -0.47 25.47
N GLY A 264 22.60 -1.60 25.30
CA GLY A 264 22.22 -2.89 25.88
C GLY A 264 20.93 -3.53 25.32
N ASP A 265 20.32 -2.97 24.28
CA ASP A 265 19.01 -3.40 23.77
C ASP A 265 18.96 -3.45 22.23
N ALA A 266 17.76 -3.57 21.67
CA ALA A 266 17.49 -3.78 20.28
C ALA A 266 17.72 -2.51 19.43
N THR A 267 17.66 -2.69 18.11
CA THR A 267 17.80 -1.61 17.13
C THR A 267 16.46 -1.28 16.50
N TYR A 268 16.10 -0.01 16.48
CA TYR A 268 14.81 0.50 16.00
C TYR A 268 14.99 1.27 14.70
N CYS A 269 13.93 1.30 13.89
CA CYS A 269 13.89 2.01 12.60
C CYS A 269 13.10 3.31 12.79
N ILE A 270 13.79 4.45 12.73
CA ILE A 270 13.18 5.78 12.92
C ILE A 270 13.25 6.55 11.60
N VAL A 271 12.09 6.99 11.10
CA VAL A 271 12.06 7.91 9.96
C VAL A 271 12.41 9.30 10.49
N VAL A 272 13.45 9.92 9.94
CA VAL A 272 13.83 11.29 10.27
C VAL A 272 13.57 12.18 9.07
N SER A 273 12.86 13.30 9.27
CA SER A 273 12.44 14.19 8.19
C SER A 273 13.08 15.57 8.33
N SER A 274 13.09 16.11 9.55
CA SER A 274 13.61 17.44 9.86
C SER A 274 14.65 17.42 10.99
N GLN A 275 14.79 16.27 11.67
CA GLN A 275 15.63 16.10 12.84
C GLN A 275 16.70 15.05 12.61
N LYS A 276 17.56 14.84 13.61
CA LYS A 276 18.67 13.88 13.56
C LYS A 276 18.56 12.90 14.70
N VAL A 277 18.92 11.65 14.43
CA VAL A 277 19.00 10.60 15.45
C VAL A 277 20.08 10.90 16.48
N CYS A 278 19.88 10.40 17.69
CA CYS A 278 20.88 10.47 18.75
C CYS A 278 22.22 9.88 18.31
N SER A 279 23.24 10.72 18.25
CA SER A 279 24.58 10.36 17.78
C SER A 279 25.61 11.44 18.14
N GLY A 280 26.89 11.15 17.94
CA GLY A 280 28.00 12.11 18.10
C GLY A 280 28.93 11.76 19.27
N SER A 281 30.11 12.39 19.32
CA SER A 281 31.15 12.14 20.33
C SER A 281 31.57 13.38 21.13
N GLY A 282 31.05 14.56 20.76
CA GLY A 282 31.39 15.84 21.38
C GLY A 282 30.73 16.07 22.75
N GLU A 283 30.82 17.31 23.23
CA GLU A 283 30.15 17.75 24.46
C GLU A 283 28.63 17.82 24.33
N SER A 284 28.11 17.94 23.11
CA SER A 284 26.68 17.90 22.78
C SER A 284 26.42 16.88 21.68
N PRO A 285 25.22 16.27 21.64
CA PRO A 285 24.88 15.31 20.61
C PRO A 285 24.62 15.99 19.25
N ALA A 286 24.83 15.26 18.16
CA ALA A 286 24.52 15.71 16.80
C ALA A 286 23.01 15.68 16.48
N GLY A 287 22.22 15.00 17.31
CA GLY A 287 20.77 14.88 17.26
C GLY A 287 20.28 14.22 18.54
N ASP A 288 18.98 14.23 18.81
CA ASP A 288 18.41 13.72 20.07
C ASP A 288 17.27 12.72 19.87
N VAL A 289 16.93 12.40 18.61
CA VAL A 289 15.83 11.50 18.31
C VAL A 289 16.19 10.07 18.71
N CYS A 290 15.39 9.53 19.62
CA CYS A 290 15.46 8.15 20.10
C CYS A 290 14.12 7.43 19.87
N PRO A 291 14.10 6.09 19.94
CA PRO A 291 12.86 5.34 19.73
C PRO A 291 11.82 5.66 20.82
N LEU A 292 10.57 5.86 20.42
CA LEU A 292 9.46 6.15 21.34
C LEU A 292 8.80 4.88 21.87
N LYS A 293 8.09 4.99 22.99
CA LYS A 293 7.37 3.87 23.61
C LYS A 293 6.44 3.18 22.62
N GLY A 294 6.49 1.84 22.61
CA GLY A 294 5.72 1.03 21.68
C GLY A 294 6.32 0.94 20.28
N ALA A 295 7.44 1.61 19.99
CA ALA A 295 8.22 1.37 18.78
C ALA A 295 8.78 -0.05 18.78
N LEU A 296 9.09 -0.54 17.59
CA LEU A 296 9.33 -1.95 17.36
C LEU A 296 10.72 -2.10 16.79
N ALA A 297 11.46 -3.06 17.32
CA ALA A 297 12.81 -3.30 16.87
C ALA A 297 12.81 -3.75 15.40
N ALA A 298 13.64 -3.10 14.60
CA ALA A 298 13.97 -3.50 13.24
C ALA A 298 15.13 -4.50 13.19
N GLY A 299 15.67 -4.92 14.34
CA GLY A 299 16.66 -5.99 14.44
C GLY A 299 17.45 -5.95 15.73
N ALA A 300 18.45 -6.82 15.83
CA ALA A 300 19.24 -7.06 17.04
C ALA A 300 18.41 -7.41 18.29
N CYS A 301 17.16 -7.83 18.12
CA CYS A 301 16.31 -8.27 19.22
C CYS A 301 16.76 -9.66 19.72
N ARG A 302 17.00 -9.79 21.03
CA ARG A 302 17.47 -11.03 21.67
C ARG A 302 16.76 -11.23 23.01
N THR A 303 16.59 -12.50 23.39
CA THR A 303 16.08 -12.87 24.72
C THR A 303 16.90 -12.23 25.82
N GLY A 304 16.24 -11.70 26.85
CA GLY A 304 16.87 -11.06 28.01
C GLY A 304 17.07 -9.54 27.88
N MET A 305 16.79 -8.94 26.72
CA MET A 305 16.75 -7.49 26.58
C MET A 305 15.52 -6.89 27.30
N VAL A 306 15.62 -5.65 27.78
CA VAL A 306 14.53 -4.97 28.50
C VAL A 306 13.29 -4.83 27.61
N SER A 307 13.49 -4.60 26.30
CA SER A 307 12.39 -4.52 25.33
C SER A 307 11.81 -5.88 24.93
N PHE A 308 12.45 -7.01 25.29
CA PHE A 308 12.07 -8.33 24.79
C PHE A 308 10.73 -8.79 25.39
N HIS A 309 9.75 -9.03 24.53
CA HIS A 309 8.44 -9.54 24.86
C HIS A 309 7.95 -10.51 23.78
N GLN A 310 7.71 -11.77 24.18
CA GLN A 310 7.13 -12.81 23.31
C GLN A 310 7.82 -12.95 21.94
N GLY A 311 9.15 -13.09 21.95
CA GLY A 311 9.93 -13.31 20.73
C GLY A 311 10.24 -12.04 19.92
N ASN A 312 9.80 -10.86 20.36
CA ASN A 312 10.07 -9.58 19.71
C ASN A 312 10.53 -8.52 20.72
N CYS A 313 10.87 -7.31 20.24
CA CYS A 313 11.39 -6.23 21.08
C CYS A 313 10.56 -4.94 20.90
N ILE A 314 9.75 -4.59 21.92
CA ILE A 314 8.92 -3.38 21.95
C ILE A 314 9.58 -2.37 22.88
N ALA A 315 9.83 -1.14 22.40
CA ALA A 315 10.36 -0.06 23.22
C ALA A 315 9.49 0.12 24.48
N PRO A 316 10.04 -0.12 25.69
CA PRO A 316 9.25 -0.12 26.93
C PRO A 316 8.86 1.29 27.38
N SER A 317 9.62 2.29 26.95
CA SER A 317 9.50 3.71 27.27
C SER A 317 10.05 4.56 26.13
N ASP A 318 9.85 5.88 26.20
CA ASP A 318 10.55 6.80 25.31
C ASP A 318 12.05 6.78 25.63
N GLY A 319 12.87 6.57 24.60
CA GLY A 319 14.32 6.58 24.73
C GLY A 319 14.84 7.98 25.00
N LYS A 320 15.93 8.07 25.77
CA LYS A 320 16.63 9.32 26.03
C LYS A 320 18.00 9.29 25.41
N CYS A 321 18.37 10.37 24.73
CA CYS A 321 19.71 10.56 24.22
C CYS A 321 20.63 10.99 25.36
N GLN A 322 21.67 10.21 25.64
CA GLN A 322 22.66 10.52 26.69
C GLN A 322 24.07 10.13 26.26
N LYS A 323 25.07 10.72 26.92
CA LYS A 323 26.47 10.35 26.73
C LYS A 323 26.74 9.00 27.41
N LEU A 324 27.10 8.00 26.61
CA LEU A 324 27.37 6.65 27.09
C LEU A 324 28.72 6.59 27.81
N PRO A 325 28.92 5.64 28.75
CA PRO A 325 30.21 5.44 29.41
C PRO A 325 31.36 5.15 28.42
N SER A 326 31.05 4.59 27.25
CA SER A 326 32.00 4.35 26.16
C SER A 326 32.46 5.63 25.45
N GLY A 327 31.85 6.79 25.74
CA GLY A 327 32.20 8.09 25.17
C GLY A 327 31.15 8.72 24.23
N PRO A 328 30.56 8.01 23.24
CA PRO A 328 29.61 8.60 22.30
C PRO A 328 28.22 8.82 22.91
N TRP A 329 27.42 9.67 22.27
CA TRP A 329 26.00 9.82 22.55
C TRP A 329 25.20 8.66 21.96
N GLY A 330 24.28 8.11 22.74
CA GLY A 330 23.41 7.01 22.35
C GLY A 330 22.08 7.02 23.09
N CYS A 331 21.12 6.28 22.56
CA CYS A 331 19.80 6.14 23.17
C CYS A 331 19.83 5.13 24.31
N VAL A 332 19.13 5.43 25.40
CA VAL A 332 18.92 4.51 26.53
C VAL A 332 17.47 4.50 26.99
N TRP A 333 17.07 3.47 27.73
CA TRP A 333 15.80 3.46 28.46
C TRP A 333 15.93 4.11 29.84
N PRO A 334 15.10 5.12 30.18
CA PRO A 334 15.18 5.82 31.47
C PRO A 334 14.94 4.93 32.71
N SER A 335 14.29 3.78 32.53
CA SER A 335 13.94 2.83 33.60
C SER A 335 14.77 1.54 33.58
N ALA A 336 15.79 1.43 32.73
CA ALA A 336 16.80 0.37 32.85
C ALA A 336 17.85 0.81 33.88
N ARG A 337 17.52 0.79 35.16
CA ARG A 337 18.58 0.80 36.19
C ARG A 337 19.29 -0.56 36.16
N PRO A 338 20.63 -0.57 36.37
CA PRO A 338 21.50 -1.71 36.15
C PRO A 338 21.10 -2.97 36.92
#